data_AF-A0A2V8DBQ2-F1
#
_entry.id   AF-A0A2V8DBQ2-F1
#
_cell.length_a   1.000
_cell.length_b   1.000
_cell.length_c   1.000
_cell.angle_alpha   90.00
_cell.angle_beta   90.00
_cell.angle_gamma   90.00
#
_symmetry.space_group_name_H-M   'P 1'
#
loop_
_entity.id
_entity.type
_entity.pdbx_description
1 polymer ?
#
loop_
_entity_poly.entity_id
_entity_poly.type
_entity_poly.pdbx_seq_one_letter_code
_entity_poly.pdbx_strand_id
1 'polypeptide(L)'
;MARRRRSIPRLPAKQELILELLIGRREMYGLELVAASRGRLKRGTVYVTLGRAAGRRRASAPSLRSDPARPPRPRCVGAGGAPAARARAMKRPGERLRMLASRVCQPHAMERLIDPVLADLQCEYAAAQTRGQVWRGRWIRLAGYVAFWKVFGMHTAVRTVPAAREWLAADDRAIGRALGGVTVVATVVTAVLMLPPLRMLIRTANDERAYLPVTGREMGWLFLYLIPAALTIGIALGVPFGILWGLRGRVLSSSSRRAVAALAIAGALTGWFTQNTVMPAANQAFRQLIANHFTVANRGILVRGANELSLWELSARIEAAIRGGRAADAGSLLQSFYMRWVISVAPLVLGLFAIAVYAADGTGWKSMAIGATATIAYITFYIAITPSGYWSAASRVPPFTLAWIPNVGVVLLTIKLFLRSRGPANHLRPDSALRASSRSRRSATREGGQGYGGRP
;
A
#
# COMPACT_ATOMS: atom_id res chain seq x y z
N MET A 1 -45.56 -4.25 46.53
CA MET A 1 -44.36 -3.76 45.81
C MET A 1 -44.73 -2.54 44.96
N ALA A 2 -44.38 -1.33 45.40
CA ALA A 2 -44.71 -0.08 44.70
C ALA A 2 -43.72 0.22 43.56
N ARG A 3 -44.24 0.31 42.33
CA ARG A 3 -43.47 0.58 41.10
C ARG A 3 -43.03 2.06 41.05
N ARG A 4 -41.75 2.34 41.32
CA ARG A 4 -41.15 3.67 41.09
C ARG A 4 -41.25 4.02 39.60
N ARG A 5 -42.12 4.98 39.24
CA ARG A 5 -42.13 5.60 37.92
C ARG A 5 -40.80 6.33 37.73
N ARG A 6 -39.95 5.84 36.83
CA ARG A 6 -38.72 6.54 36.43
C ARG A 6 -39.12 7.78 35.63
N SER A 7 -38.86 8.96 36.16
CA SER A 7 -39.02 10.21 35.41
C SER A 7 -38.06 10.21 34.24
N ILE A 8 -38.57 10.49 33.05
CA ILE A 8 -37.75 10.63 31.85
C ILE A 8 -36.90 11.88 32.04
N PRO A 9 -35.56 11.79 31.95
CA PRO A 9 -34.68 12.94 32.11
C PRO A 9 -34.98 13.96 31.01
N ARG A 10 -35.40 15.16 31.42
CA ARG A 10 -35.63 16.28 30.49
C ARG A 10 -34.31 16.95 30.15
N LEU A 11 -34.09 17.22 28.86
CA LEU A 11 -32.95 17.99 28.40
C LEU A 11 -33.14 19.47 28.78
N PRO A 12 -32.06 20.21 29.08
CA PRO A 12 -32.13 21.66 29.20
C PRO A 12 -32.63 22.29 27.88
N ALA A 13 -33.52 23.29 27.97
CA ALA A 13 -34.18 23.92 26.82
C ALA A 13 -33.23 24.39 25.70
N LYS A 14 -31.98 24.74 26.03
CA LYS A 14 -30.96 25.13 25.04
C LYS A 14 -30.35 23.95 24.28
N GLN A 15 -30.26 22.78 24.91
CA GLN A 15 -29.79 21.55 24.25
C GLN A 15 -30.87 20.98 23.32
N GLU A 16 -32.12 21.03 23.78
CA GLU A 16 -33.28 20.67 22.98
C GLU A 16 -33.37 21.51 21.70
N LEU A 17 -33.24 22.84 21.81
CA LEU A 17 -33.24 23.75 20.66
C LEU A 17 -32.09 23.48 19.67
N ILE A 18 -30.90 23.11 20.17
CA ILE A 18 -29.76 22.76 19.28
C ILE A 18 -30.05 21.46 18.53
N LEU A 19 -30.60 20.45 19.21
CA LEU A 19 -30.96 19.17 18.59
C LEU A 19 -32.09 19.33 17.58
N GLU A 20 -33.12 20.10 17.90
CA GLU A 20 -34.23 20.41 17.00
C GLU A 20 -33.74 21.06 15.70
N LEU A 21 -32.81 22.02 15.81
CA LEU A 21 -32.19 22.67 14.65
C LEU A 21 -31.37 21.67 13.81
N LEU A 22 -30.54 20.82 14.44
CA LEU A 22 -29.73 19.82 13.75
C LEU A 22 -30.53 18.66 13.14
N ILE A 23 -31.69 18.34 13.71
CA ILE A 23 -32.62 17.34 13.16
C ILE A 23 -33.38 17.94 11.97
N GLY A 24 -33.83 19.20 12.09
CA GLY A 24 -34.60 19.88 11.06
C GLY A 24 -33.80 20.30 9.82
N ARG A 25 -32.48 20.47 9.93
CA ARG A 25 -31.60 20.80 8.80
C ARG A 25 -30.31 20.00 8.87
N ARG A 26 -29.95 19.37 7.74
CA ARG A 26 -28.68 18.64 7.61
C ARG A 26 -27.50 19.58 7.91
N GLU A 27 -26.54 19.06 8.67
CA GLU A 27 -25.24 19.63 9.08
C GLU A 27 -25.13 21.16 9.07
N MET A 28 -25.26 21.79 10.25
CA MET A 28 -25.07 23.23 10.42
C MET A 28 -23.80 23.55 11.21
N TYR A 29 -23.04 24.54 10.75
CA TYR A 29 -21.89 25.08 11.45
C TYR A 29 -22.31 25.95 12.64
N GLY A 30 -21.42 26.13 13.63
CA GLY A 30 -21.75 26.79 14.90
C GLY A 30 -22.29 28.23 14.78
N LEU A 31 -21.95 28.96 13.70
CA LEU A 31 -22.49 30.28 13.41
C LEU A 31 -23.89 30.21 12.76
N GLU A 32 -24.15 29.18 11.97
CA GLU A 32 -25.45 28.94 11.34
C GLU A 32 -26.49 28.55 12.39
N LEU A 33 -26.11 27.79 13.40
CA LEU A 33 -26.96 27.50 14.57
C LEU A 33 -27.37 28.77 15.32
N VAL A 34 -26.46 29.75 15.45
CA VAL A 34 -26.76 31.04 16.08
C VAL A 34 -27.76 31.83 15.23
N ALA A 35 -27.52 31.92 13.92
CA ALA A 35 -28.41 32.62 12.99
C ALA A 35 -29.81 31.96 12.93
N ALA A 36 -29.87 30.64 12.79
CA ALA A 36 -31.10 29.86 12.74
C ALA A 36 -31.91 29.93 14.05
N SER A 37 -31.23 30.13 15.18
CA SER A 37 -31.89 30.28 16.48
C SER A 37 -32.60 31.62 16.72
N ARG A 38 -32.49 32.58 15.78
CA ARG A 38 -33.07 33.94 15.90
C ARG A 38 -32.69 34.64 17.22
N GLY A 39 -31.41 34.52 17.61
CA GLY A 39 -30.87 35.15 18.83
C GLY A 39 -31.09 34.37 20.14
N ARG A 40 -31.79 33.22 20.10
CA ARG A 40 -32.00 32.37 21.29
C ARG A 40 -30.73 31.64 21.73
N LEU A 41 -29.77 31.43 20.83
CA LEU A 41 -28.46 30.86 21.12
C LEU A 41 -27.36 31.91 20.93
N LYS A 42 -26.50 32.08 21.93
CA LYS A 42 -25.28 32.89 21.82
C LYS A 42 -24.13 32.03 21.31
N ARG A 43 -23.19 32.63 20.55
CA ARG A 43 -22.00 31.95 20.00
C ARG A 43 -21.24 31.11 21.04
N GLY A 44 -21.00 31.67 22.23
CA GLY A 44 -20.34 30.94 23.31
C GLY A 44 -21.15 29.75 23.87
N THR A 45 -22.48 29.83 23.86
CA THR A 45 -23.35 28.72 24.29
C THR A 45 -23.29 27.54 23.31
N VAL A 46 -23.23 27.81 22.00
CA VAL A 46 -23.14 26.77 20.97
C VAL A 46 -21.83 25.99 21.11
N TYR A 47 -20.68 26.68 21.22
CA TYR A 47 -19.39 26.00 21.37
C TYR A 47 -19.26 25.21 22.68
N VAL A 48 -19.73 25.76 23.81
CA VAL A 48 -19.69 25.05 25.09
C VAL A 48 -20.61 23.83 25.09
N THR A 49 -21.78 23.94 24.46
CA THR A 49 -22.76 22.84 24.43
C THR A 49 -22.32 21.72 23.49
N LEU A 50 -21.84 22.06 22.28
CA LEU A 50 -21.28 21.08 21.34
C LEU A 50 -19.98 20.49 21.87
N GLY A 51 -19.11 21.27 22.53
CA GLY A 51 -17.90 20.76 23.16
C GLY A 51 -18.17 19.79 24.32
N ARG A 52 -19.23 20.04 25.10
CA ARG A 52 -19.69 19.10 26.16
C ARG A 52 -20.35 17.85 25.58
N ALA A 53 -21.07 17.96 24.47
CA ALA A 53 -21.70 16.82 23.80
C ALA A 53 -20.66 15.94 23.09
N ALA A 54 -19.67 16.54 22.42
CA ALA A 54 -18.55 15.84 21.79
C ALA A 54 -17.55 15.26 22.81
N GLY A 55 -17.46 15.86 24.00
CA GLY A 55 -16.44 15.54 25.01
C GLY A 55 -16.85 14.60 26.15
N ARG A 56 -18.08 14.06 26.22
CA ARG A 56 -18.53 13.27 27.38
C ARG A 56 -18.57 11.76 27.16
N ARG A 57 -17.42 11.13 27.44
CA ARG A 57 -17.28 9.89 28.24
C ARG A 57 -16.16 10.03 29.28
N ARG A 58 -16.26 11.01 30.19
CA ARG A 58 -15.54 10.99 31.47
C ARG A 58 -16.45 11.52 32.58
N ALA A 59 -16.52 10.78 33.68
CA ALA A 59 -17.15 11.20 34.92
C ALA A 59 -16.32 12.32 35.55
N SER A 60 -16.99 13.33 36.12
CA SER A 60 -16.35 14.43 36.83
C SER A 60 -15.66 13.92 38.09
N ALA A 61 -14.41 14.34 38.33
CA ALA A 61 -13.73 14.18 39.61
C ALA A 61 -14.43 15.00 40.72
N PRO A 62 -14.33 14.60 42.00
CA PRO A 62 -14.95 15.32 43.11
C PRO A 62 -14.29 16.69 43.31
N SER A 63 -15.07 17.66 43.73
CA SER A 63 -14.65 19.01 44.11
C SER A 63 -13.70 18.98 45.30
N LEU A 64 -12.43 19.34 45.08
CA LEU A 64 -11.50 19.63 46.15
C LEU A 64 -11.85 20.96 46.83
N ARG A 65 -11.97 20.87 48.15
CA ARG A 65 -12.23 21.92 49.12
C ARG A 65 -11.12 22.97 49.06
N SER A 66 -11.49 24.23 48.90
CA SER A 66 -10.58 25.37 49.00
C SER A 66 -10.37 25.74 50.47
N ASP A 67 -9.20 25.44 51.01
CA ASP A 67 -8.70 26.00 52.27
C ASP A 67 -7.89 27.27 51.97
N PRO A 68 -8.13 28.40 52.66
CA PRO A 68 -7.31 29.59 52.52
C PRO A 68 -6.17 29.60 53.57
N ALA A 69 -5.15 30.40 53.28
CA ALA A 69 -4.09 30.89 54.18
C ALA A 69 -2.82 30.03 54.36
N ARG A 70 -1.82 30.27 53.48
CA ARG A 70 -0.47 30.71 53.89
C ARG A 70 0.33 31.21 52.68
N PRO A 71 1.01 32.37 52.72
CA PRO A 71 1.88 32.79 51.63
C PRO A 71 3.27 32.14 51.78
N PRO A 72 3.77 31.38 50.79
CA PRO A 72 5.18 31.05 50.73
C PRO A 72 5.93 32.15 49.98
N ARG A 73 6.93 32.71 50.67
CA ARG A 73 7.93 33.64 50.13
C ARG A 73 8.58 33.05 48.87
N PRO A 74 8.75 33.81 47.78
CA PRO A 74 9.55 33.37 46.65
C PRO A 74 11.03 33.31 47.09
N ARG A 75 11.54 32.10 47.30
CA ARG A 75 12.98 31.86 47.30
C ARG A 75 13.43 31.98 45.84
N CYS A 76 14.16 33.05 45.54
CA CYS A 76 14.88 33.20 44.28
C CYS A 76 15.80 31.99 44.11
N VAL A 77 15.39 31.05 43.25
CA VAL A 77 16.30 30.08 42.66
C VAL A 77 17.25 30.90 41.80
N GLY A 78 18.53 30.88 42.18
CA GLY A 78 19.57 31.67 41.56
C GLY A 78 19.58 31.54 40.05
N ALA A 79 19.92 32.65 39.40
CA ALA A 79 20.25 32.74 37.99
C ALA A 79 21.39 31.74 37.67
N GLY A 80 21.01 30.51 37.36
CA GLY A 80 21.89 29.55 36.71
C GLY A 80 22.25 30.13 35.33
N GLY A 81 23.55 30.28 35.10
CA GLY A 81 24.12 30.98 33.96
C GLY A 81 23.46 30.64 32.63
N ALA A 82 23.36 31.66 31.77
CA ALA A 82 22.87 31.52 30.41
C ALA A 82 23.55 30.31 29.73
N PRO A 83 22.77 29.35 29.20
CA PRO A 83 23.34 28.21 28.50
C PRO A 83 24.19 28.72 27.35
N ALA A 84 25.46 28.31 27.32
CA ALA A 84 26.42 28.68 26.29
C ALA A 84 25.78 28.57 24.90
N ALA A 85 25.85 29.65 24.12
CA ALA A 85 25.13 29.90 22.86
C ALA A 85 25.44 28.93 21.69
N ARG A 86 26.01 27.74 21.96
CA ARG A 86 26.33 26.70 20.99
C ARG A 86 25.76 25.32 21.31
N ALA A 87 25.01 25.16 22.41
CA ALA A 87 24.32 23.90 22.71
C ALA A 87 23.07 23.76 21.84
N ARG A 88 23.23 23.25 20.61
CA ARG A 88 22.13 22.89 19.72
C ARG A 88 21.26 21.85 20.44
N ALA A 89 20.01 22.19 20.77
CA ALA A 89 19.07 21.27 21.41
C ALA A 89 19.07 19.94 20.65
N MET A 90 19.56 18.88 21.28
CA MET A 90 19.62 17.57 20.65
C MET A 90 18.18 17.12 20.37
N LYS A 91 17.87 16.87 19.10
CA LYS A 91 16.54 16.37 18.70
C LYS A 91 16.26 15.09 19.47
N ARG A 92 15.12 15.04 20.16
CA ARG A 92 14.74 13.86 20.94
C ARG A 92 14.55 12.67 19.99
N PRO A 93 14.99 11.47 20.38
CA PRO A 93 14.72 10.28 19.58
C PRO A 93 13.20 10.13 19.37
N GLY A 94 12.79 9.82 18.14
CA GLY A 94 11.38 9.65 17.79
C GLY A 94 10.66 10.91 17.25
N GLU A 95 11.22 12.13 17.34
CA GLU A 95 10.55 13.34 16.82
C GLU A 95 10.24 13.28 15.31
N ARG A 96 11.18 12.74 14.52
CA ARG A 96 10.96 12.54 13.08
C ARG A 96 9.85 11.52 12.81
N LEU A 97 9.76 10.47 13.61
CA LEU A 97 8.71 9.45 13.49
C LEU A 97 7.34 10.05 13.84
N ARG A 98 7.27 10.88 14.90
CA ARG A 98 6.05 11.60 15.26
C ARG A 98 5.58 12.52 14.14
N MET A 99 6.50 13.27 13.53
CA MET A 99 6.19 14.18 12.41
C MET A 99 5.74 13.43 11.15
N LEU A 100 6.31 12.25 10.88
CA LEU A 100 5.85 11.40 9.78
C LEU A 100 4.45 10.85 10.08
N ALA A 101 4.25 10.32 11.30
CA ALA A 101 2.98 9.75 11.71
C ALA A 101 1.87 10.80 11.74
N SER A 102 2.13 12.04 12.17
CA SER A 102 1.12 13.10 12.22
C SER A 102 0.61 13.53 10.85
N ARG A 103 1.35 13.24 9.77
CA ARG A 103 0.89 13.49 8.39
C ARG A 103 -0.08 12.42 7.88
N VAL A 104 -0.09 11.24 8.48
CA VAL A 104 -0.84 10.07 7.99
C VAL A 104 -1.93 9.64 8.98
N CYS A 105 -1.64 9.70 10.27
CA CYS A 105 -2.52 9.29 11.35
C CYS A 105 -3.44 10.44 11.79
N GLN A 106 -4.68 10.10 12.11
CA GLN A 106 -5.59 11.03 12.77
C GLN A 106 -5.09 11.36 14.19
N PRO A 107 -5.47 12.53 14.75
CA PRO A 107 -5.06 12.94 16.10
C PRO A 107 -5.33 11.87 17.18
N HIS A 108 -6.48 11.19 17.09
CA HIS A 108 -6.84 10.15 18.05
C HIS A 108 -5.92 8.91 18.00
N ALA A 109 -5.45 8.55 16.82
CA ALA A 109 -4.49 7.46 16.65
C ALA A 109 -3.08 7.89 17.10
N MET A 110 -2.74 9.17 16.90
CA MET A 110 -1.52 9.74 17.46
C MET A 110 -1.54 9.60 18.98
N GLU A 111 -2.59 10.08 19.65
CA GLU A 111 -2.69 10.07 21.11
C GLU A 111 -2.73 8.67 21.73
N ARG A 112 -3.43 7.72 21.10
CA ARG A 112 -3.68 6.39 21.70
C ARG A 112 -2.66 5.32 21.33
N LEU A 113 -2.04 5.41 20.17
CA LEU A 113 -1.20 4.34 19.63
C LEU A 113 0.24 4.79 19.45
N ILE A 114 0.45 5.94 18.79
CA ILE A 114 1.80 6.37 18.40
C ILE A 114 2.53 7.07 19.55
N ASP A 115 1.88 8.03 20.21
CA ASP A 115 2.47 8.82 21.27
C ASP A 115 2.90 7.97 22.48
N PRO A 116 2.14 6.93 22.91
CA PRO A 116 2.60 6.04 23.98
C PRO A 116 3.88 5.28 23.61
N VAL A 117 3.98 4.74 22.39
CA VAL A 117 5.17 4.01 21.93
C VAL A 117 6.39 4.93 21.82
N LEU A 118 6.18 6.17 21.36
CA LEU A 118 7.25 7.16 21.30
C LEU A 118 7.66 7.66 22.69
N ALA A 119 6.72 7.80 23.62
CA ALA A 119 6.99 8.17 25.00
C ALA A 119 7.82 7.08 25.71
N ASP A 120 7.48 5.81 25.51
CA ASP A 120 8.21 4.66 26.04
C ASP A 120 9.66 4.64 25.50
N LEU A 121 9.82 4.74 24.18
CA LEU A 121 11.13 4.86 23.53
C LEU A 121 11.96 6.02 24.10
N GLN A 122 11.35 7.18 24.35
CA GLN A 122 12.04 8.35 24.90
C GLN A 122 12.42 8.16 26.37
N CYS A 123 11.55 7.54 27.17
CA CYS A 123 11.78 7.27 28.58
C CYS A 123 12.93 6.27 28.77
N GLU A 124 12.87 5.12 28.08
CA GLU A 124 13.91 4.09 28.15
C GLU A 124 15.26 4.61 27.65
N TYR A 125 15.26 5.39 26.55
CA TYR A 125 16.49 5.97 26.02
C TYR A 125 17.10 6.98 27.00
N ALA A 126 16.29 7.85 27.60
CA ALA A 126 16.77 8.80 28.61
C ALA A 126 17.34 8.07 29.83
N ALA A 127 16.68 7.00 30.31
CA ALA A 127 17.16 6.18 31.41
C ALA A 127 18.48 5.46 31.09
N ALA A 128 18.70 5.02 29.85
CA ALA A 128 19.97 4.45 29.43
C ALA A 128 21.09 5.51 29.36
N GLN A 129 20.75 6.73 28.93
CA GLN A 129 21.69 7.84 28.85
C GLN A 129 22.15 8.32 30.23
N THR A 130 21.24 8.43 31.21
CA THR A 130 21.60 8.81 32.59
C THR A 130 22.49 7.77 33.27
N ARG A 131 22.38 6.49 32.89
CA ARG A 131 23.25 5.40 33.37
C ARG A 131 24.56 5.25 32.59
N GLY A 132 24.84 6.12 31.62
CA GLY A 132 26.05 6.04 30.79
C GLY A 132 26.10 4.82 29.83
N GLN A 133 24.98 4.11 29.62
CA GLN A 133 24.94 2.88 28.84
C GLN A 133 24.73 3.16 27.35
N VAL A 134 25.78 3.64 26.67
CA VAL A 134 25.73 4.07 25.26
C VAL A 134 25.28 2.94 24.32
N TRP A 135 25.78 1.72 24.52
CA TRP A 135 25.37 0.56 23.72
C TRP A 135 23.87 0.36 23.91
N ARG A 136 23.42 0.12 25.15
CA ARG A 136 22.00 -0.16 25.46
C ARG A 136 21.05 0.90 24.88
N GLY A 137 21.43 2.18 24.92
CA GLY A 137 20.68 3.26 24.27
C GLY A 137 20.49 3.07 22.75
N ARG A 138 21.49 2.53 22.03
CA ARG A 138 21.36 2.17 20.61
C ARG A 138 20.40 1.00 20.38
N TRP A 139 20.44 -0.05 21.22
CA TRP A 139 19.48 -1.17 21.15
C TRP A 139 18.05 -0.70 21.40
N ILE A 140 17.83 0.09 22.45
CA ILE A 140 16.51 0.66 22.80
C ILE A 140 15.97 1.48 21.63
N ARG A 141 16.82 2.30 20.98
CA ARG A 141 16.42 3.09 19.82
C ARG A 141 15.95 2.21 18.65
N LEU A 142 16.68 1.14 18.34
CA LEU A 142 16.30 0.21 17.27
C LEU A 142 15.01 -0.54 17.62
N ALA A 143 14.89 -1.05 18.85
CA ALA A 143 13.71 -1.75 19.33
C ALA A 143 12.46 -0.85 19.30
N GLY A 144 12.56 0.38 19.78
CA GLY A 144 11.46 1.36 19.72
C GLY A 144 11.07 1.75 18.30
N TYR A 145 12.01 1.79 17.35
CA TYR A 145 11.68 1.97 15.93
C TYR A 145 10.91 0.79 15.35
N VAL A 146 11.31 -0.45 15.69
CA VAL A 146 10.58 -1.65 15.28
C VAL A 146 9.18 -1.67 15.90
N ALA A 147 9.05 -1.35 17.18
CA ALA A 147 7.76 -1.26 17.87
C ALA A 147 6.84 -0.20 17.23
N PHE A 148 7.38 1.00 16.93
CA PHE A 148 6.67 2.04 16.21
C PHE A 148 6.13 1.55 14.86
N TRP A 149 6.96 0.89 14.05
CA TRP A 149 6.51 0.38 12.74
C TRP A 149 5.47 -0.72 12.84
N LYS A 150 5.55 -1.59 13.87
CA LYS A 150 4.52 -2.59 14.14
C LYS A 150 3.17 -1.94 14.47
N VAL A 151 3.15 -0.98 15.40
CA VAL A 151 1.92 -0.30 15.81
C VAL A 151 1.35 0.55 14.68
N PHE A 152 2.21 1.27 13.95
CA PHE A 152 1.82 2.04 12.77
C PHE A 152 1.24 1.13 11.68
N GLY A 153 1.88 -0.01 11.40
CA GLY A 153 1.41 -1.00 10.43
C GLY A 153 0.09 -1.66 10.82
N MET A 154 -0.11 -1.97 12.11
CA MET A 154 -1.37 -2.52 12.61
C MET A 154 -2.51 -1.48 12.48
N HIS A 155 -2.25 -0.23 12.86
CA HIS A 155 -3.22 0.85 12.72
C HIS A 155 -3.58 1.12 11.27
N THR A 156 -2.58 1.16 10.37
CA THR A 156 -2.86 1.31 8.93
C THR A 156 -3.66 0.14 8.42
N ALA A 157 -3.34 -1.11 8.76
CA ALA A 157 -4.11 -2.29 8.36
C ALA A 157 -5.57 -2.26 8.85
N VAL A 158 -5.78 -1.97 10.14
CA VAL A 158 -7.13 -1.91 10.73
C VAL A 158 -7.98 -0.81 10.10
N ARG A 159 -7.36 0.32 9.71
CA ARG A 159 -8.07 1.43 9.08
C ARG A 159 -8.23 1.27 7.57
N THR A 160 -7.24 0.70 6.89
CA THR A 160 -7.28 0.50 5.44
C THR A 160 -8.30 -0.55 5.09
N VAL A 161 -8.59 -1.55 5.93
CA VAL A 161 -9.57 -2.59 5.59
C VAL A 161 -11.01 -2.03 5.47
N PRO A 162 -11.57 -1.30 6.45
CA PRO A 162 -12.89 -0.67 6.31
C PRO A 162 -12.91 0.42 5.23
N ALA A 163 -11.89 1.28 5.18
CA ALA A 163 -11.81 2.32 4.16
C ALA A 163 -11.69 1.73 2.76
N ALA A 164 -10.94 0.63 2.59
CA ALA A 164 -10.92 -0.12 1.35
C ALA A 164 -12.30 -0.70 1.06
N ARG A 165 -13.01 -1.30 2.03
CA ARG A 165 -14.38 -1.80 1.81
C ARG A 165 -15.35 -0.70 1.36
N GLU A 166 -15.35 0.46 2.01
CA GLU A 166 -16.18 1.61 1.64
C GLU A 166 -15.81 2.14 0.26
N TRP A 167 -14.52 2.27 -0.02
CA TRP A 167 -14.03 2.72 -1.31
C TRP A 167 -14.29 1.72 -2.45
N LEU A 168 -14.19 0.43 -2.15
CA LEU A 168 -14.57 -0.67 -3.03
C LEU A 168 -16.07 -0.66 -3.33
N ALA A 169 -16.88 -0.25 -2.37
CA ALA A 169 -18.32 -0.05 -2.55
C ALA A 169 -18.63 1.22 -3.38
N ALA A 170 -17.86 2.29 -3.21
CA ALA A 170 -18.07 3.57 -3.88
C ALA A 170 -17.68 3.56 -5.38
N ASP A 171 -16.66 2.79 -5.78
CA ASP A 171 -16.18 2.80 -7.18
C ASP A 171 -16.94 1.81 -8.09
N ASP A 172 -18.25 1.66 -7.88
CA ASP A 172 -19.15 0.71 -8.56
C ASP A 172 -18.59 -0.73 -8.59
N ARG A 173 -17.77 -1.12 -7.61
CA ARG A 173 -17.02 -2.40 -7.57
C ARG A 173 -15.95 -2.57 -8.67
N ALA A 174 -15.58 -1.55 -9.44
CA ALA A 174 -14.53 -1.66 -10.47
C ALA A 174 -13.21 -2.11 -9.87
N ILE A 175 -12.77 -1.41 -8.83
CA ILE A 175 -11.50 -1.71 -8.18
C ILE A 175 -11.58 -3.00 -7.37
N GLY A 176 -12.76 -3.34 -6.85
CA GLY A 176 -12.99 -4.63 -6.18
C GLY A 176 -12.81 -5.80 -7.11
N ARG A 177 -13.36 -5.70 -8.33
CA ARG A 177 -13.14 -6.69 -9.38
C ARG A 177 -11.68 -6.70 -9.84
N ALA A 178 -11.02 -5.54 -9.90
CA ALA A 178 -9.61 -5.49 -10.28
C ALA A 178 -8.75 -6.20 -9.23
N LEU A 179 -8.89 -5.85 -7.96
CA LEU A 179 -8.19 -6.47 -6.85
C LEU A 179 -8.48 -7.97 -6.76
N GLY A 180 -9.76 -8.36 -6.86
CA GLY A 180 -10.16 -9.76 -6.90
C GLY A 180 -9.53 -10.52 -8.07
N GLY A 181 -9.50 -9.91 -9.26
CA GLY A 181 -8.83 -10.46 -10.43
C GLY A 181 -7.31 -10.60 -10.22
N VAL A 182 -6.65 -9.58 -9.65
CA VAL A 182 -5.23 -9.65 -9.29
C VAL A 182 -4.97 -10.81 -8.35
N THR A 183 -5.77 -10.94 -7.28
CA THR A 183 -5.63 -12.02 -6.30
C THR A 183 -5.83 -13.39 -6.94
N VAL A 184 -6.92 -13.60 -7.69
CA VAL A 184 -7.21 -14.88 -8.35
C VAL A 184 -6.09 -15.27 -9.31
N VAL A 185 -5.67 -14.36 -10.20
CA VAL A 185 -4.62 -14.64 -11.18
C VAL A 185 -3.29 -14.89 -10.48
N ALA A 186 -2.92 -14.07 -9.49
CA ALA A 186 -1.68 -14.27 -8.74
C ALA A 186 -1.68 -15.63 -8.02
N THR A 187 -2.78 -16.04 -7.39
CA THR A 187 -2.91 -17.34 -6.74
C THR A 187 -2.80 -18.50 -7.73
N VAL A 188 -3.51 -18.43 -8.86
CA VAL A 188 -3.47 -19.48 -9.90
C VAL A 188 -2.07 -19.61 -10.48
N VAL A 189 -1.44 -18.49 -10.86
CA VAL A 189 -0.07 -18.46 -11.37
C VAL A 189 0.90 -19.02 -10.33
N THR A 190 0.77 -18.62 -9.07
CA THR A 190 1.62 -19.11 -7.98
C THR A 190 1.50 -20.63 -7.87
N ALA A 191 0.27 -21.16 -7.83
CA ALA A 191 0.02 -22.60 -7.76
C ALA A 191 0.64 -23.34 -8.96
N VAL A 192 0.47 -22.83 -10.18
CA VAL A 192 1.05 -23.42 -11.41
C VAL A 192 2.58 -23.42 -11.34
N LEU A 193 3.21 -22.32 -10.90
CA LEU A 193 4.67 -22.22 -10.80
C LEU A 193 5.26 -23.11 -9.69
N MET A 194 4.46 -23.50 -8.70
CA MET A 194 4.87 -24.47 -7.67
C MET A 194 4.80 -25.92 -8.16
N LEU A 195 4.06 -26.22 -9.24
CA LEU A 195 3.90 -27.60 -9.73
C LEU A 195 5.22 -28.23 -10.24
N PRO A 196 6.10 -27.55 -11.01
CA PRO A 196 7.34 -28.16 -11.47
C PRO A 196 8.27 -28.65 -10.34
N PRO A 197 8.65 -27.83 -9.33
CA PRO A 197 9.51 -28.31 -8.25
C PRO A 197 8.83 -29.41 -7.42
N LEU A 198 7.51 -29.34 -7.24
CA LEU A 198 6.76 -30.39 -6.56
C LEU A 198 6.76 -31.70 -7.35
N ARG A 199 6.52 -31.64 -8.66
CA ARG A 199 6.53 -32.82 -9.54
C ARG A 199 7.91 -33.45 -9.58
N MET A 200 8.96 -32.63 -9.56
CA MET A 200 10.34 -33.11 -9.44
C MET A 200 10.53 -33.88 -8.13
N LEU A 201 10.08 -33.32 -7.00
CA LEU A 201 10.15 -33.97 -5.69
C LEU A 201 9.37 -35.30 -5.64
N ILE A 202 8.14 -35.32 -6.18
CA ILE A 202 7.30 -36.51 -6.23
C ILE A 202 7.93 -37.60 -7.11
N ARG A 203 8.46 -37.22 -8.28
CA ARG A 203 9.17 -38.16 -9.16
C ARG A 203 10.38 -38.78 -8.45
N THR A 204 11.19 -37.96 -7.78
CA THR A 204 12.34 -38.47 -7.02
C THR A 204 11.94 -39.37 -5.85
N ALA A 205 10.75 -39.19 -5.27
CA ALA A 205 10.24 -40.06 -4.21
C ALA A 205 9.74 -41.42 -4.73
N ASN A 206 9.26 -41.48 -5.98
CA ASN A 206 8.77 -42.71 -6.61
C ASN A 206 9.90 -43.56 -7.19
N ASP A 207 11.00 -42.95 -7.60
CA ASP A 207 12.21 -43.68 -7.93
C ASP A 207 12.75 -44.26 -6.62
N GLU A 208 12.56 -45.56 -6.36
CA GLU A 208 12.90 -46.33 -5.14
C GLU A 208 14.35 -46.19 -4.62
N ARG A 209 15.17 -45.37 -5.28
CA ARG A 209 16.53 -44.98 -4.90
C ARG A 209 16.57 -43.82 -3.90
N ALA A 210 15.45 -43.16 -3.58
CA ALA A 210 15.38 -42.10 -2.58
C ALA A 210 15.06 -42.66 -1.18
N TYR A 211 16.00 -42.48 -0.25
CA TYR A 211 16.07 -43.26 0.99
C TYR A 211 15.05 -42.92 2.10
N LEU A 212 14.17 -41.92 1.98
CA LEU A 212 13.23 -41.60 3.08
C LEU A 212 11.87 -41.04 2.58
N PRO A 213 10.74 -41.54 3.10
CA PRO A 213 9.42 -40.99 2.79
C PRO A 213 9.31 -39.56 3.33
N VAL A 214 8.93 -38.61 2.46
CA VAL A 214 8.59 -37.25 2.88
C VAL A 214 7.26 -37.30 3.62
N THR A 215 7.24 -36.88 4.88
CA THR A 215 5.99 -36.86 5.65
C THR A 215 5.05 -35.77 5.11
N GLY A 216 3.73 -35.94 5.25
CA GLY A 216 2.75 -34.93 4.82
C GLY A 216 2.98 -33.55 5.44
N ARG A 217 3.52 -33.50 6.66
CA ARG A 217 3.90 -32.26 7.36
C ARG A 217 5.08 -31.56 6.67
N GLU A 218 6.12 -32.29 6.29
CA GLU A 218 7.28 -31.74 5.58
C GLU A 218 6.90 -31.25 4.20
N MET A 219 6.03 -31.99 3.50
CA MET A 219 5.45 -31.54 2.24
C MET A 219 4.76 -30.18 2.42
N GLY A 220 3.98 -30.01 3.48
CA GLY A 220 3.35 -28.72 3.84
C GLY A 220 4.37 -27.57 4.02
N TRP A 221 5.50 -27.83 4.67
CA TRP A 221 6.57 -26.83 4.81
C TRP A 221 7.28 -26.51 3.50
N LEU A 222 7.54 -27.52 2.65
CA LEU A 222 8.11 -27.33 1.32
C LEU A 222 7.22 -26.43 0.47
N PHE A 223 5.90 -26.64 0.50
CA PHE A 223 4.94 -25.73 -0.13
C PHE A 223 5.07 -24.31 0.41
N LEU A 224 5.07 -24.15 1.74
CA LEU A 224 5.15 -22.82 2.36
C LEU A 224 6.42 -22.06 1.94
N TYR A 225 7.55 -22.76 1.81
CA TYR A 225 8.82 -22.14 1.40
C TYR A 225 8.89 -21.78 -0.09
N LEU A 226 8.09 -22.42 -0.95
CA LEU A 226 8.01 -22.08 -2.37
C LEU A 226 7.11 -20.87 -2.66
N ILE A 227 6.18 -20.55 -1.75
CA ILE A 227 5.22 -19.45 -1.94
C ILE A 227 5.93 -18.11 -2.23
N PRO A 228 6.94 -17.63 -1.48
CA PRO A 228 7.54 -16.31 -1.73
C PRO A 228 8.11 -16.14 -3.15
N ALA A 229 8.76 -17.18 -3.68
CA ALA A 229 9.33 -17.16 -5.02
C ALA A 229 8.23 -17.09 -6.09
N ALA A 230 7.23 -17.98 -5.99
CA ALA A 230 6.12 -18.05 -6.94
C ALA A 230 5.19 -16.82 -6.84
N LEU A 231 4.96 -16.31 -5.63
CA LEU A 231 4.11 -15.15 -5.36
C LEU A 231 4.64 -13.88 -6.03
N THR A 232 5.96 -13.69 -6.09
CA THR A 232 6.52 -12.50 -6.73
C THR A 232 6.17 -12.47 -8.22
N ILE A 233 6.33 -13.59 -8.91
CA ILE A 233 5.94 -13.72 -10.32
C ILE A 233 4.41 -13.63 -10.43
N GLY A 234 3.68 -14.27 -9.52
CA GLY A 234 2.23 -14.18 -9.41
C GLY A 234 1.72 -12.73 -9.33
N ILE A 235 2.34 -11.87 -8.52
CA ILE A 235 1.98 -10.45 -8.40
C ILE A 235 2.28 -9.69 -9.69
N ALA A 236 3.46 -9.90 -10.29
CA ALA A 236 3.83 -9.25 -11.54
C ALA A 236 2.84 -9.53 -12.68
N LEU A 237 2.31 -10.75 -12.74
CA LEU A 237 1.33 -11.15 -13.76
C LEU A 237 -0.11 -10.84 -13.34
N GLY A 238 -0.43 -10.99 -12.06
CA GLY A 238 -1.75 -10.74 -11.52
C GLY A 238 -2.18 -9.29 -11.70
N VAL A 239 -1.28 -8.34 -11.46
CA VAL A 239 -1.57 -6.89 -11.55
C VAL A 239 -2.15 -6.49 -12.92
N PRO A 240 -1.47 -6.66 -14.07
CA PRO A 240 -2.01 -6.25 -15.37
C PRO A 240 -3.31 -6.98 -15.73
N PHE A 241 -3.40 -8.30 -15.48
CA PHE A 241 -4.60 -9.06 -15.79
C PHE A 241 -5.79 -8.65 -14.93
N GLY A 242 -5.60 -8.48 -13.63
CA GLY A 242 -6.64 -8.01 -12.72
C GLY A 242 -7.13 -6.62 -13.09
N ILE A 243 -6.22 -5.71 -13.48
CA ILE A 243 -6.58 -4.36 -13.95
C ILE A 243 -7.45 -4.45 -15.22
N LEU A 244 -7.00 -5.16 -16.25
CA LEU A 244 -7.72 -5.28 -17.51
C LEU A 244 -9.09 -5.94 -17.33
N TRP A 245 -9.15 -6.98 -16.49
CA TRP A 245 -10.38 -7.68 -16.15
C TRP A 245 -11.35 -6.80 -15.36
N GLY A 246 -10.88 -6.16 -14.29
CA GLY A 246 -11.70 -5.35 -13.38
C GLY A 246 -12.26 -4.09 -14.01
N LEU A 247 -11.54 -3.52 -14.98
CA LEU A 247 -11.95 -2.33 -15.71
C LEU A 247 -12.81 -2.62 -16.95
N ARG A 248 -12.98 -3.89 -17.34
CA ARG A 248 -13.75 -4.27 -18.53
C ARG A 248 -15.15 -3.60 -18.52
N GLY A 249 -15.49 -2.98 -19.66
CA GLY A 249 -16.78 -2.33 -19.90
C GLY A 249 -16.98 -0.93 -19.31
N ARG A 250 -15.95 -0.24 -18.79
CA ARG A 250 -16.11 1.04 -18.07
C ARG A 250 -15.34 2.23 -18.67
N VAL A 251 -15.62 3.44 -18.23
CA VAL A 251 -14.76 4.59 -18.55
C VAL A 251 -13.83 4.83 -17.37
N LEU A 252 -12.53 4.91 -17.64
CA LEU A 252 -11.51 5.10 -16.60
C LEU A 252 -11.57 6.54 -16.08
N SER A 253 -12.22 6.71 -14.92
CA SER A 253 -12.21 7.96 -14.16
C SER A 253 -10.78 8.30 -13.70
N SER A 254 -10.53 9.57 -13.37
CA SER A 254 -9.23 10.00 -12.85
C SER A 254 -8.93 9.41 -11.47
N SER A 255 -9.95 9.13 -10.65
CA SER A 255 -9.81 8.41 -9.38
C SER A 255 -9.39 6.97 -9.61
N SER A 256 -10.07 6.23 -10.50
CA SER A 256 -9.73 4.83 -10.79
C SER A 256 -8.34 4.70 -11.41
N ARG A 257 -7.88 5.67 -12.24
CA ARG A 257 -6.48 5.68 -12.73
C ARG A 257 -5.46 5.80 -11.60
N ARG A 258 -5.66 6.73 -10.67
CA ARG A 258 -4.78 6.92 -9.50
C ARG A 258 -4.76 5.66 -8.63
N ALA A 259 -5.91 5.05 -8.47
CA ALA A 259 -6.06 3.82 -7.70
C ALA A 259 -5.33 2.63 -8.31
N VAL A 260 -5.46 2.44 -9.62
CA VAL A 260 -4.76 1.39 -10.36
C VAL A 260 -3.26 1.60 -10.31
N ALA A 261 -2.79 2.85 -10.47
CA ALA A 261 -1.38 3.18 -10.31
C ALA A 261 -0.88 2.88 -8.89
N ALA A 262 -1.66 3.22 -7.86
CA ALA A 262 -1.33 2.89 -6.47
C ALA A 262 -1.27 1.38 -6.24
N LEU A 263 -2.18 0.60 -6.84
CA LEU A 263 -2.15 -0.87 -6.79
C LEU A 263 -0.89 -1.44 -7.45
N ALA A 264 -0.49 -0.90 -8.61
CA ALA A 264 0.72 -1.31 -9.31
C ALA A 264 2.00 -1.01 -8.52
N ILE A 265 2.07 0.18 -7.87
CA ILE A 265 3.16 0.55 -6.96
C ILE A 265 3.19 -0.39 -5.76
N ALA A 266 2.04 -0.66 -5.13
CA ALA A 266 1.95 -1.57 -3.99
C ALA A 266 2.40 -2.99 -4.36
N GLY A 267 2.02 -3.48 -5.56
CA GLY A 267 2.49 -4.75 -6.11
C GLY A 267 4.02 -4.77 -6.28
N ALA A 268 4.60 -3.71 -6.84
CA ALA A 268 6.05 -3.60 -7.01
C ALA A 268 6.81 -3.58 -5.68
N LEU A 269 6.34 -2.81 -4.70
CA LEU A 269 6.93 -2.76 -3.35
C LEU A 269 6.80 -4.12 -2.63
N THR A 270 5.67 -4.80 -2.78
CA THR A 270 5.45 -6.12 -2.19
C THR A 270 6.36 -7.17 -2.82
N GLY A 271 6.48 -7.16 -4.16
CA GLY A 271 7.41 -8.03 -4.88
C GLY A 271 8.86 -7.79 -4.44
N TRP A 272 9.28 -6.53 -4.36
CA TRP A 272 10.62 -6.15 -3.88
C TRP A 272 10.88 -6.62 -2.46
N PHE A 273 9.96 -6.39 -1.53
CA PHE A 273 10.13 -6.82 -0.14
C PHE A 273 10.23 -8.35 -0.05
N THR A 274 9.36 -9.05 -0.78
CA THR A 274 9.31 -10.52 -0.80
C THR A 274 10.59 -11.11 -1.36
N GLN A 275 11.07 -10.65 -2.53
CA GLN A 275 12.28 -11.17 -3.15
C GLN A 275 13.56 -10.92 -2.36
N ASN A 276 13.64 -9.81 -1.63
CA ASN A 276 14.89 -9.37 -1.04
C ASN A 276 15.02 -9.74 0.44
N THR A 277 13.89 -9.99 1.11
CA THR A 277 13.87 -10.31 2.54
C THR A 277 13.36 -11.73 2.80
N VAL A 278 12.21 -12.09 2.22
CA VAL A 278 11.50 -13.33 2.59
C VAL A 278 12.00 -14.52 1.77
N MET A 279 12.09 -14.35 0.45
CA MET A 279 12.49 -15.38 -0.50
C MET A 279 13.88 -15.98 -0.20
N PRO A 280 14.94 -15.21 0.15
CA PRO A 280 16.25 -15.78 0.41
C PRO A 280 16.24 -16.74 1.61
N ALA A 281 15.55 -16.36 2.69
CA ALA A 281 15.40 -17.20 3.88
C ALA A 281 14.54 -18.44 3.61
N ALA A 282 13.44 -18.28 2.87
CA ALA A 282 12.56 -19.37 2.49
C ALA A 282 13.28 -20.40 1.59
N ASN A 283 14.04 -19.94 0.60
CA ASN A 283 14.83 -20.80 -0.28
C ASN A 283 15.92 -21.56 0.49
N GLN A 284 16.56 -20.93 1.48
CA GLN A 284 17.54 -21.61 2.33
C GLN A 284 16.89 -22.71 3.17
N ALA A 285 15.75 -22.40 3.79
CA ALA A 285 15.00 -23.37 4.59
C ALA A 285 14.52 -24.55 3.73
N PHE A 286 14.04 -24.27 2.52
CA PHE A 286 13.66 -25.29 1.53
C PHE A 286 14.84 -26.23 1.21
N ARG A 287 16.02 -25.68 0.88
CA ARG A 287 17.20 -26.49 0.57
C ARG A 287 17.71 -27.29 1.76
N GLN A 288 17.70 -26.70 2.95
CA GLN A 288 18.09 -27.40 4.18
C GLN A 288 17.15 -28.57 4.48
N LEU A 289 15.84 -28.37 4.31
CA LEU A 289 14.86 -29.44 4.50
C LEU A 289 15.07 -30.57 3.51
N ILE A 290 15.30 -30.24 2.23
CA ILE A 290 15.62 -31.24 1.19
C ILE A 290 16.92 -31.99 1.52
N ALA A 291 18.00 -31.29 1.84
CA ALA A 291 19.28 -31.95 2.11
C ALA A 291 19.27 -32.83 3.37
N ASN A 292 18.54 -32.43 4.41
CA ASN A 292 18.35 -33.25 5.59
C ASN A 292 17.65 -34.59 5.26
N HIS A 293 16.82 -34.61 4.21
CA HIS A 293 16.15 -35.82 3.72
C HIS A 293 17.05 -36.69 2.84
N PHE A 294 17.81 -36.09 1.93
CA PHE A 294 18.57 -36.85 0.92
C PHE A 294 19.99 -37.24 1.34
N THR A 295 20.59 -36.56 2.33
CA THR A 295 21.98 -36.83 2.73
C THR A 295 22.09 -37.19 4.20
N VAL A 296 22.04 -38.49 4.51
CA VAL A 296 22.28 -39.03 5.87
C VAL A 296 23.68 -38.66 6.38
N ALA A 297 24.66 -38.51 5.48
CA ALA A 297 26.07 -38.37 5.85
C ALA A 297 26.59 -36.92 5.98
N ASN A 298 25.81 -35.89 5.62
CA ASN A 298 26.37 -34.54 5.58
C ASN A 298 25.38 -33.46 6.05
N ARG A 299 25.12 -33.43 7.36
CA ARG A 299 24.38 -32.36 8.07
C ARG A 299 25.12 -31.01 8.07
N GLY A 300 26.11 -30.82 7.20
CA GLY A 300 26.84 -29.57 7.06
C GLY A 300 25.91 -28.42 6.66
N ILE A 301 26.24 -27.21 7.12
CA ILE A 301 25.54 -25.99 6.71
C ILE A 301 25.73 -25.84 5.20
N LEU A 302 24.68 -26.10 4.43
CA LEU A 302 24.67 -25.87 2.99
C LEU A 302 25.07 -24.42 2.69
N VAL A 303 26.09 -24.27 1.85
CA VAL A 303 26.53 -22.97 1.36
C VAL A 303 25.39 -22.32 0.58
N ARG A 304 25.06 -21.08 0.97
CA ARG A 304 24.00 -20.29 0.34
C ARG A 304 24.29 -20.05 -1.14
N GLY A 305 23.37 -20.46 -2.01
CA GLY A 305 23.35 -20.16 -3.44
C GLY A 305 22.82 -18.75 -3.74
N ALA A 306 22.89 -18.32 -5.00
CA ALA A 306 22.50 -16.96 -5.40
C ALA A 306 21.04 -16.60 -5.04
N ASN A 307 20.14 -17.59 -4.99
CA ASN A 307 18.73 -17.42 -4.62
C ASN A 307 18.48 -17.34 -3.11
N GLU A 308 19.48 -17.64 -2.27
CA GLU A 308 19.42 -17.63 -0.80
C GLU A 308 20.12 -16.42 -0.18
N LEU A 309 20.70 -15.57 -1.01
CA LEU A 309 21.34 -14.33 -0.60
C LEU A 309 20.36 -13.16 -0.72
N SER A 310 20.42 -12.20 0.18
CA SER A 310 19.80 -10.88 0.02
C SER A 310 20.53 -10.06 -1.07
N LEU A 311 19.96 -8.92 -1.51
CA LEU A 311 20.65 -8.03 -2.46
C LEU A 311 21.98 -7.51 -1.94
N TRP A 312 22.04 -7.22 -0.64
CA TRP A 312 23.26 -6.75 0.00
C TRP A 312 24.35 -7.82 -0.02
N GLU A 313 24.00 -9.05 0.37
CA GLU A 313 24.93 -10.18 0.32
C GLU A 313 25.34 -10.53 -1.13
N LEU A 314 24.43 -10.42 -2.10
CA LEU A 314 24.76 -10.57 -3.52
C LEU A 314 25.77 -9.52 -3.96
N SER A 315 25.54 -8.24 -3.65
CA SER A 315 26.48 -7.15 -3.98
C SER A 315 27.87 -7.41 -3.40
N ALA A 316 27.95 -7.76 -2.12
CA ALA A 316 29.22 -8.06 -1.47
C ALA A 316 29.94 -9.25 -2.11
N ARG A 317 29.20 -10.31 -2.50
CA ARG A 317 29.78 -11.46 -3.20
C ARG A 317 30.22 -11.16 -4.62
N ILE A 318 29.49 -10.30 -5.34
CA ILE A 318 29.88 -9.81 -6.66
C ILE A 318 31.21 -9.06 -6.56
N GLU A 319 31.33 -8.11 -5.64
CA GLU A 319 32.57 -7.36 -5.40
C GLU A 319 33.74 -8.28 -5.02
N ALA A 320 33.50 -9.29 -4.18
CA ALA A 320 34.51 -10.27 -3.82
C ALA A 320 34.93 -11.15 -5.01
N ALA A 321 33.99 -11.56 -5.86
CA ALA A 321 34.27 -12.35 -7.06
C ALA A 321 35.08 -11.54 -8.09
N ILE A 322 34.72 -10.27 -8.31
CA ILE A 322 35.45 -9.35 -9.19
C ILE A 322 36.87 -9.13 -8.68
N ARG A 323 37.05 -8.81 -7.40
CA ARG A 323 38.39 -8.63 -6.80
C ARG A 323 39.25 -9.88 -6.86
N GLY A 324 38.64 -11.06 -6.80
CA GLY A 324 39.33 -12.34 -6.91
C GLY A 324 39.55 -12.84 -8.34
N GLY A 325 39.25 -12.04 -9.38
CA GLY A 325 39.43 -12.45 -10.78
C GLY A 325 38.45 -13.53 -11.26
N ARG A 326 37.40 -13.84 -10.50
CA ARG A 326 36.40 -14.87 -10.84
C ARG A 326 35.24 -14.27 -11.64
N ALA A 327 35.54 -13.84 -12.86
CA ALA A 327 34.59 -13.14 -13.73
C ALA A 327 33.33 -13.97 -14.06
N ALA A 328 33.49 -15.29 -14.28
CA ALA A 328 32.37 -16.18 -14.55
C ALA A 328 31.37 -16.25 -13.38
N ASP A 329 31.87 -16.39 -12.15
CA ASP A 329 31.07 -16.41 -10.92
C ASP A 329 30.33 -15.07 -10.75
N ALA A 330 31.04 -13.96 -10.95
CA ALA A 330 30.47 -12.61 -10.85
C ALA A 330 29.31 -12.40 -11.85
N GLY A 331 29.43 -12.94 -13.06
CA GLY A 331 28.38 -12.88 -14.08
C GLY A 331 27.06 -13.52 -13.62
N SER A 332 27.13 -14.74 -13.06
CA SER A 332 25.92 -15.43 -12.56
C SER A 332 25.27 -14.71 -11.37
N LEU A 333 26.09 -14.12 -10.49
CA LEU A 333 25.61 -13.33 -9.35
C LEU A 333 24.99 -12.01 -9.81
N LEU A 334 25.61 -11.31 -10.77
CA LEU A 334 25.08 -10.08 -11.37
C LEU A 334 23.74 -10.32 -12.05
N GLN A 335 23.59 -11.44 -12.77
CA GLN A 335 22.30 -11.83 -13.36
C GLN A 335 21.22 -11.94 -12.28
N SER A 336 21.50 -12.69 -11.21
CA SER A 336 20.55 -12.86 -10.10
C SER A 336 20.21 -11.54 -9.42
N PHE A 337 21.20 -10.64 -9.29
CA PHE A 337 21.02 -9.31 -8.73
C PHE A 337 20.07 -8.45 -9.58
N TYR A 338 20.31 -8.35 -10.89
CA TYR A 338 19.46 -7.53 -11.77
C TYR A 338 18.07 -8.13 -11.98
N MET A 339 17.95 -9.45 -12.10
CA MET A 339 16.66 -10.12 -12.25
C MET A 339 15.70 -9.81 -11.11
N ARG A 340 16.19 -9.72 -9.86
CA ARG A 340 15.37 -9.34 -8.71
C ARG A 340 14.85 -7.91 -8.82
N TRP A 341 15.68 -6.96 -9.22
CA TRP A 341 15.24 -5.58 -9.45
C TRP A 341 14.17 -5.50 -10.54
N VAL A 342 14.42 -6.16 -11.65
CA VAL A 342 13.54 -6.10 -12.82
C VAL A 342 12.19 -6.73 -12.55
N ILE A 343 12.16 -7.93 -11.95
CA ILE A 343 10.92 -8.63 -11.58
C ILE A 343 10.13 -7.82 -10.53
N SER A 344 10.82 -7.19 -9.57
CA SER A 344 10.19 -6.30 -8.59
C SER A 344 9.52 -5.07 -9.22
N VAL A 345 10.08 -4.55 -10.32
CA VAL A 345 9.53 -3.39 -11.04
C VAL A 345 8.43 -3.77 -12.04
N ALA A 346 8.36 -5.04 -12.45
CA ALA A 346 7.40 -5.55 -13.42
C ALA A 346 5.93 -5.20 -13.13
N PRO A 347 5.40 -5.32 -11.88
CA PRO A 347 4.00 -4.97 -11.61
C PRO A 347 3.68 -3.51 -11.93
N LEU A 348 4.64 -2.60 -11.70
CA LEU A 348 4.49 -1.17 -12.02
C LEU A 348 4.44 -0.96 -13.53
N VAL A 349 5.42 -1.51 -14.25
CA VAL A 349 5.52 -1.36 -15.71
C VAL A 349 4.30 -1.95 -16.41
N LEU A 350 3.93 -3.18 -16.05
CA LEU A 350 2.77 -3.87 -16.63
C LEU A 350 1.44 -3.24 -16.19
N GLY A 351 1.35 -2.72 -14.97
CA GLY A 351 0.18 -1.98 -14.50
C GLY A 351 -0.05 -0.66 -15.26
N LEU A 352 1.02 0.10 -15.51
CA LEU A 352 0.97 1.31 -16.34
C LEU A 352 0.62 0.98 -17.80
N PHE A 353 1.19 -0.09 -18.33
CA PHE A 353 0.84 -0.60 -19.65
C PHE A 353 -0.64 -0.96 -19.75
N ALA A 354 -1.20 -1.65 -18.76
CA ALA A 354 -2.63 -1.97 -18.72
C ALA A 354 -3.52 -0.71 -18.73
N ILE A 355 -3.13 0.36 -18.01
CA ILE A 355 -3.82 1.66 -18.08
C ILE A 355 -3.74 2.24 -19.51
N ALA A 356 -2.58 2.19 -20.15
CA ALA A 356 -2.37 2.76 -21.48
C ALA A 356 -3.15 2.00 -22.57
N VAL A 357 -3.15 0.67 -22.53
CA VAL A 357 -3.95 -0.18 -23.43
C VAL A 357 -5.43 0.18 -23.30
N TYR A 358 -5.91 0.33 -22.08
CA TYR A 358 -7.29 0.71 -21.84
C TYR A 358 -7.62 2.11 -22.35
N ALA A 359 -6.71 3.07 -22.18
CA ALA A 359 -6.89 4.44 -22.65
C ALA A 359 -6.90 4.55 -24.18
N ALA A 360 -6.20 3.66 -24.89
CA ALA A 360 -6.05 3.72 -26.34
C ALA A 360 -7.21 3.08 -27.12
N ASP A 361 -7.63 1.86 -26.76
CA ASP A 361 -8.56 1.05 -27.57
C ASP A 361 -9.93 0.81 -26.89
N GLY A 362 -10.15 1.39 -25.72
CA GLY A 362 -11.41 1.25 -24.98
C GLY A 362 -11.64 -0.13 -24.36
N THR A 363 -12.90 -0.45 -24.08
CA THR A 363 -13.34 -1.47 -23.11
C THR A 363 -13.58 -2.87 -23.67
N GLY A 364 -13.20 -3.12 -24.92
CA GLY A 364 -13.52 -4.35 -25.65
C GLY A 364 -12.59 -5.53 -25.37
N TRP A 365 -12.93 -6.69 -25.93
CA TRP A 365 -12.09 -7.90 -25.91
C TRP A 365 -10.68 -7.68 -26.47
N LYS A 366 -10.53 -6.73 -27.41
CA LYS A 366 -9.24 -6.39 -28.03
C LYS A 366 -8.20 -5.93 -27.00
N SER A 367 -8.57 -5.09 -26.02
CA SER A 367 -7.63 -4.61 -25.00
C SER A 367 -7.18 -5.76 -24.08
N MET A 368 -8.07 -6.70 -23.78
CA MET A 368 -7.73 -7.91 -23.03
C MET A 368 -6.78 -8.82 -23.82
N ALA A 369 -7.02 -9.03 -25.12
CA ALA A 369 -6.15 -9.83 -25.97
C ALA A 369 -4.74 -9.21 -26.12
N ILE A 370 -4.65 -7.88 -26.30
CA ILE A 370 -3.36 -7.15 -26.37
C ILE A 370 -2.61 -7.29 -25.04
N GLY A 371 -3.30 -7.06 -23.92
CA GLY A 371 -2.72 -7.17 -22.59
C GLY A 371 -2.23 -8.59 -22.26
N ALA A 372 -3.03 -9.60 -22.59
CA ALA A 372 -2.67 -11.00 -22.42
C ALA A 372 -1.45 -11.37 -23.28
N THR A 373 -1.45 -10.99 -24.55
CA THR A 373 -0.34 -11.27 -25.49
C THR A 373 0.96 -10.63 -25.02
N ALA A 374 0.92 -9.35 -24.61
CA ALA A 374 2.09 -8.66 -24.09
C ALA A 374 2.61 -9.31 -22.80
N THR A 375 1.72 -9.73 -21.91
CA THR A 375 2.08 -10.40 -20.66
C THR A 375 2.68 -11.79 -20.91
N ILE A 376 2.11 -12.56 -21.84
CA ILE A 376 2.66 -13.87 -22.24
C ILE A 376 4.04 -13.71 -22.90
N ALA A 377 4.20 -12.73 -23.80
CA ALA A 377 5.49 -12.44 -24.42
C ALA A 377 6.54 -12.04 -23.37
N TYR A 378 6.14 -11.23 -22.39
CA TYR A 378 6.99 -10.83 -21.26
C TYR A 378 7.46 -12.06 -20.46
N ILE A 379 6.55 -12.96 -20.08
CA ILE A 379 6.90 -14.21 -19.36
C ILE A 379 7.82 -15.09 -20.20
N THR A 380 7.46 -15.29 -21.47
CA THR A 380 8.19 -16.17 -22.38
C THR A 380 9.63 -15.68 -22.53
N PHE A 381 9.84 -14.37 -22.61
CA PHE A 381 11.18 -13.79 -22.58
C PHE A 381 11.94 -14.16 -21.31
N TYR A 382 11.35 -13.97 -20.13
CA TYR A 382 12.02 -14.33 -18.87
C TYR A 382 12.35 -15.81 -18.77
N ILE A 383 11.42 -16.69 -19.16
CA ILE A 383 11.67 -18.13 -19.20
C ILE A 383 12.81 -18.43 -20.17
N ALA A 384 12.85 -17.80 -21.35
CA ALA A 384 13.91 -18.02 -22.33
C ALA A 384 15.29 -17.53 -21.87
N ILE A 385 15.37 -16.46 -21.06
CA ILE A 385 16.64 -15.95 -20.52
C ILE A 385 17.06 -16.59 -19.19
N THR A 386 16.23 -17.44 -18.58
CA THR A 386 16.54 -18.10 -17.30
C THR A 386 17.57 -19.24 -17.42
N PRO A 387 17.59 -20.09 -18.47
CA PRO A 387 18.63 -21.10 -18.65
C PRO A 387 20.02 -20.47 -18.68
N SER A 388 20.90 -20.94 -17.79
CA SER A 388 22.30 -20.49 -17.67
C SER A 388 23.09 -20.59 -18.99
N GLY A 389 22.68 -21.48 -19.89
CA GLY A 389 23.29 -21.64 -21.22
C GLY A 389 23.16 -20.41 -22.11
N TYR A 390 22.04 -19.68 -22.08
CA TYR A 390 21.83 -18.52 -22.97
C TYR A 390 22.83 -17.38 -22.69
N TRP A 391 23.26 -17.26 -21.44
CA TRP A 391 24.19 -16.21 -21.00
C TRP A 391 25.64 -16.51 -21.33
N SER A 392 26.02 -17.78 -21.31
CA SER A 392 27.36 -18.20 -21.76
C SER A 392 27.59 -17.87 -23.25
N ALA A 393 26.55 -17.99 -24.08
CA ALA A 393 26.58 -17.62 -25.49
C ALA A 393 26.41 -16.12 -25.73
N ALA A 394 25.64 -15.41 -24.89
CA ALA A 394 25.41 -13.97 -24.98
C ALA A 394 26.52 -13.11 -24.35
N SER A 395 27.75 -13.62 -24.25
CA SER A 395 28.91 -13.00 -23.57
C SER A 395 29.24 -11.56 -24.00
N ARG A 396 28.69 -11.08 -25.12
CA ARG A 396 28.87 -9.70 -25.60
C ARG A 396 27.90 -8.68 -25.01
N VAL A 397 26.77 -9.10 -24.43
CA VAL A 397 25.76 -8.17 -23.90
C VAL A 397 25.82 -8.11 -22.37
N PRO A 398 25.96 -6.92 -21.77
CA PRO A 398 25.99 -6.78 -20.31
C PRO A 398 24.73 -7.38 -19.63
N PRO A 399 24.88 -8.10 -18.50
CA PRO A 399 23.76 -8.67 -17.73
C PRO A 399 22.64 -7.69 -17.38
N PHE A 400 23.02 -6.45 -17.08
CA PHE A 400 22.08 -5.37 -16.87
C PHE A 400 21.15 -5.15 -18.07
N THR A 401 21.71 -5.00 -19.27
CA THR A 401 20.95 -4.70 -20.48
C THR A 401 19.92 -5.80 -20.77
N LEU A 402 20.38 -7.06 -20.81
CA LEU A 402 19.52 -8.21 -21.10
C LEU A 402 18.38 -8.37 -20.07
N ALA A 403 18.64 -8.11 -18.78
CA ALA A 403 17.61 -8.17 -17.76
C ALA A 403 16.51 -7.11 -17.95
N TRP A 404 16.88 -5.89 -18.38
CA TRP A 404 15.95 -4.75 -18.48
C TRP A 404 15.18 -4.65 -19.80
N ILE A 405 15.62 -5.34 -20.86
CA ILE A 405 14.97 -5.28 -22.20
C ILE A 405 13.44 -5.41 -22.15
N PRO A 406 12.83 -6.37 -21.43
CA PRO A 406 11.37 -6.51 -21.42
C PRO A 406 10.66 -5.31 -20.81
N ASN A 407 11.17 -4.81 -19.67
CA ASN A 407 10.59 -3.64 -19.01
C ASN A 407 10.70 -2.40 -19.90
N VAL A 408 11.86 -2.17 -20.51
CA VAL A 408 12.07 -1.04 -21.42
C VAL A 408 11.13 -1.15 -22.64
N GLY A 409 11.02 -2.34 -23.25
CA GLY A 409 10.12 -2.58 -24.38
C GLY A 409 8.66 -2.29 -24.04
N VAL A 410 8.18 -2.75 -22.87
CA VAL A 410 6.82 -2.47 -22.41
C VAL A 410 6.61 -0.99 -22.10
N VAL A 411 7.60 -0.30 -21.53
CA VAL A 411 7.53 1.16 -21.28
C VAL A 411 7.43 1.93 -22.61
N LEU A 412 8.25 1.60 -23.61
CA LEU A 412 8.18 2.22 -24.93
C LEU A 412 6.81 1.99 -25.59
N LEU A 413 6.27 0.78 -25.49
CA LEU A 413 4.92 0.47 -25.97
C LEU A 413 3.84 1.26 -25.21
N THR A 414 3.99 1.40 -23.90
CA THR A 414 3.11 2.20 -23.04
C THR A 414 3.12 3.68 -23.48
N ILE A 415 4.29 4.26 -23.72
CA ILE A 415 4.45 5.64 -24.21
C ILE A 415 3.76 5.78 -25.58
N LYS A 416 4.01 4.86 -26.51
CA LYS A 416 3.39 4.86 -27.84
C LYS A 416 1.85 4.85 -27.76
N LEU A 417 1.28 4.02 -26.89
CA LEU A 417 -0.17 3.96 -26.67
C LEU A 417 -0.73 5.25 -26.07
N PHE A 418 -0.03 5.87 -25.11
CA PHE A 418 -0.43 7.17 -24.58
C PHE A 418 -0.37 8.28 -25.64
N LEU A 419 0.69 8.33 -26.45
CA LEU A 419 0.79 9.30 -27.54
C LEU A 419 -0.34 9.11 -28.56
N ARG A 420 -0.69 7.86 -28.90
CA ARG A 420 -1.84 7.55 -29.77
C ARG A 420 -3.16 8.00 -29.15
N SER A 421 -3.37 7.79 -27.85
CA SER A 421 -4.60 8.23 -27.15
C SER A 421 -4.74 9.75 -27.05
N ARG A 422 -3.64 10.50 -27.16
CA ARG A 422 -3.61 11.96 -27.23
C ARG A 422 -3.69 12.48 -28.67
N GLY A 423 -3.69 11.59 -29.65
CA GLY A 423 -3.84 11.93 -31.07
C GLY A 423 -5.01 12.89 -31.23
N PRO A 424 -4.87 13.89 -32.13
CA PRO A 424 -5.54 15.19 -32.07
C PRO A 424 -6.99 14.94 -31.74
N ALA A 425 -7.32 15.15 -30.46
CA ALA A 425 -8.69 15.15 -29.99
C ALA A 425 -9.36 16.10 -30.96
N ASN A 426 -10.18 15.51 -31.85
CA ASN A 426 -10.76 16.17 -33.01
C ASN A 426 -10.92 17.62 -32.63
N HIS A 427 -10.11 18.50 -33.25
CA HIS A 427 -10.46 19.91 -33.36
C HIS A 427 -11.94 19.85 -33.63
N LEU A 428 -12.72 20.14 -32.58
CA LEU A 428 -14.16 20.11 -32.61
C LEU A 428 -14.45 20.96 -33.81
N ARG A 429 -14.82 20.30 -34.92
CA ARG A 429 -15.22 20.94 -36.15
C ARG A 429 -16.32 21.88 -35.65
N PRO A 430 -16.08 23.20 -35.56
CA PRO A 430 -17.06 24.08 -34.93
C PRO A 430 -18.40 24.01 -35.68
N ASP A 431 -18.37 23.49 -36.90
CA ASP A 431 -19.49 23.18 -37.77
C ASP A 431 -20.57 22.26 -37.18
N SER A 432 -20.26 21.32 -36.28
CA SER A 432 -21.32 20.48 -35.68
C SER A 432 -22.15 21.22 -34.62
N ALA A 433 -21.55 22.20 -33.93
CA ALA A 433 -22.29 23.10 -33.04
C ALA A 433 -23.13 24.12 -33.84
N LEU A 434 -22.61 24.62 -34.97
CA LEU A 434 -23.36 25.49 -35.88
C LEU A 434 -24.50 24.76 -36.61
N ARG A 435 -24.37 23.47 -36.94
CA ARG A 435 -25.47 22.67 -37.52
C ARG A 435 -26.56 22.30 -36.51
N ALA A 436 -26.21 22.11 -35.24
CA ALA A 436 -27.21 21.90 -34.18
C ALA A 436 -28.00 23.18 -33.86
N SER A 437 -27.34 24.35 -33.82
CA SER A 437 -28.05 25.63 -33.58
C SER A 437 -28.93 26.06 -34.78
N SER A 438 -28.48 25.80 -36.02
CA SER A 438 -29.27 26.11 -37.23
C SER A 438 -30.47 25.17 -37.44
N ARG A 439 -30.39 23.90 -37.02
CA ARG A 439 -31.56 23.00 -37.01
C ARG A 439 -32.59 23.40 -35.94
N SER A 440 -32.16 23.82 -34.76
CA SER A 440 -33.07 24.33 -33.72
C SER A 440 -33.79 25.63 -34.13
N ARG A 441 -33.17 26.47 -34.98
CA ARG A 441 -33.82 27.69 -35.49
C ARG A 441 -34.86 27.43 -36.58
N ARG A 442 -34.70 26.36 -37.37
CA ARG A 442 -35.66 25.98 -38.43
C ARG A 442 -36.88 25.22 -37.91
N SER A 443 -36.80 24.55 -36.76
CA SER A 443 -37.98 23.93 -36.13
C SER A 443 -38.88 24.97 -35.45
N ALA A 444 -38.32 26.00 -34.81
CA ALA A 444 -39.11 27.05 -34.16
C ALA A 444 -39.87 27.97 -35.14
N THR A 445 -39.45 28.04 -36.42
CA THR A 445 -40.16 28.84 -37.44
C THR A 445 -41.28 28.08 -38.15
N ARG A 446 -41.45 26.77 -37.92
CA ARG A 446 -42.47 25.96 -38.62
C ARG A 446 -43.75 25.69 -37.82
N GLU A 447 -43.77 26.00 -36.52
CA GLU A 447 -44.96 25.81 -35.66
C GLU A 447 -45.84 27.07 -35.50
N GLY A 448 -45.45 28.22 -36.04
CA GLY A 448 -46.23 29.47 -35.95
C GLY A 448 -47.30 29.67 -37.03
N GLY A 449 -47.55 28.70 -37.92
CA GLY A 449 -48.32 28.91 -39.16
C GLY A 449 -49.61 28.10 -39.32
N GLN A 450 -50.05 27.32 -38.34
CA GLN A 450 -51.27 26.51 -38.45
C GLN A 450 -52.44 27.11 -37.64
N GLY A 451 -53.21 27.94 -38.34
CA GLY A 451 -54.65 27.73 -38.43
C GLY A 451 -55.55 28.34 -37.35
N TYR A 452 -55.69 29.66 -37.36
CA TYR A 452 -57.01 30.28 -37.13
C TYR A 452 -57.82 30.13 -38.42
N GLY A 453 -58.59 29.04 -38.51
CA GLY A 453 -59.52 28.78 -39.60
C GLY A 453 -60.88 28.44 -39.02
N GLY A 454 -61.62 29.48 -38.63
CA GLY A 454 -63.01 29.36 -38.24
C GLY A 454 -63.88 28.90 -39.39
N ARG A 455 -65.06 28.37 -39.06
CA ARG A 455 -66.29 28.37 -39.88
C ARG A 455 -67.48 27.91 -39.01
N PRO A 456 -68.71 28.19 -39.47
CA PRO A 456 -69.73 28.98 -38.75
C PRO A 456 -70.68 28.17 -37.86
#